data_AF-A0A397SGG0-F1
#
_entry.id   AF-A0A397SGG0-F1
#
_cell.length_a   1.000
_cell.length_b   1.000
_cell.length_c   1.000
_cell.angle_alpha   90.00
_cell.angle_beta   90.00
_cell.angle_gamma   90.00
#
_symmetry.space_group_name_H-M   'P 1'
#
loop_
_entity.id
_entity.type
_entity.pdbx_description
1 polymer ?
#
loop_
_entity_poly.entity_id
_entity_poly.type
_entity_poly.pdbx_seq_one_letter_code
_entity_poly.pdbx_strand_id
1 'polypeptide(L)'
;MFELILGKCNNCGGQLINKYWCKVCRTKHFLERFSTWTSENDELNHFIQESQLNAREEHGYFRWFNYDIFENIQLIGGNKGFSEVFYAMIKYDELISMGYDRFHVSNYLEAPDSHIPGVVVLKRIVNSGYMIKEFMHRVSF
;
A
#
# COMPACT_ATOMS: atom_id res chain seq x y z
N MET A 1 -22.49 -14.37 10.52
CA MET A 1 -21.38 -13.41 10.45
C MET A 1 -21.87 -12.14 11.11
N PHE A 2 -21.41 -11.84 12.33
CA PHE A 2 -21.84 -10.64 13.05
C PHE A 2 -20.91 -9.50 12.67
N GLU A 3 -21.41 -8.49 11.96
CA GLU A 3 -20.68 -7.24 11.75
C GLU A 3 -20.82 -6.39 13.03
N LEU A 4 -19.72 -6.19 13.75
CA LEU A 4 -19.67 -5.21 14.82
C LEU A 4 -19.83 -3.82 14.20
N ILE A 5 -20.96 -3.17 14.42
CA ILE A 5 -21.18 -1.77 14.02
C ILE A 5 -20.38 -0.88 14.98
N LEU A 6 -19.20 -0.45 14.57
CA LEU A 6 -18.27 0.34 15.40
C LEU A 6 -18.53 1.87 15.33
N GLY A 7 -19.46 2.31 14.50
CA GLY A 7 -19.87 3.70 14.35
C GLY A 7 -20.26 4.08 12.92
N LYS A 8 -20.53 5.36 12.71
CA LYS A 8 -20.76 5.96 11.38
C LYS A 8 -19.56 6.80 10.98
N CYS A 9 -19.24 6.81 9.69
CA CYS A 9 -18.21 7.67 9.12
C CYS A 9 -18.70 9.11 9.12
N ASN A 10 -17.88 10.03 9.64
CA ASN A 10 -18.21 11.45 9.67
C ASN A 10 -18.30 12.11 8.29
N ASN A 11 -17.66 11.51 7.27
CA ASN A 11 -17.62 12.07 5.91
C ASN A 11 -18.85 11.70 5.08
N CYS A 12 -19.26 10.43 5.10
CA CYS A 12 -20.35 9.93 4.24
C CYS A 12 -21.56 9.38 5.00
N GLY A 13 -21.52 9.32 6.34
CA GLY A 13 -22.58 8.74 7.18
C GLY A 13 -22.70 7.21 7.12
N GLY A 14 -21.91 6.54 6.27
CA GLY A 14 -21.89 5.09 6.12
C GLY A 14 -21.28 4.36 7.33
N GLN A 15 -21.47 3.04 7.41
CA GLN A 15 -20.91 2.24 8.50
C GLN A 15 -19.38 2.17 8.44
N LEU A 16 -18.77 2.20 9.62
CA LEU A 16 -17.35 1.93 9.81
C LEU A 16 -17.15 0.42 10.00
N ILE A 17 -16.16 -0.14 9.31
CA ILE A 17 -15.73 -1.54 9.51
C ILE A 17 -14.85 -1.65 10.76
N ASN A 18 -14.01 -0.64 11.00
CA ASN A 18 -13.24 -0.47 12.22
C ASN A 18 -13.15 1.02 12.56
N LYS A 19 -12.53 1.38 13.70
CA LYS A 19 -12.38 2.79 14.13
C LYS A 19 -11.72 3.69 13.09
N TYR A 20 -10.98 3.16 12.12
CA TYR A 20 -10.16 3.92 11.16
C TYR A 20 -10.51 3.66 9.69
N TRP A 21 -11.52 2.83 9.40
CA TRP A 21 -11.82 2.37 8.05
C TRP A 21 -13.29 2.52 7.65
N CYS A 22 -13.54 3.39 6.67
CA CYS A 22 -14.80 3.49 5.95
C CYS A 22 -14.63 2.95 4.53
N LYS A 23 -15.24 1.80 4.23
CA LYS A 23 -15.13 1.15 2.91
C LYS A 23 -15.54 2.09 1.78
N VAL A 24 -16.67 2.79 1.90
CA VAL A 24 -17.18 3.70 0.87
C VAL A 24 -16.19 4.83 0.57
N CYS A 25 -15.70 5.52 1.60
CA CYS A 25 -14.73 6.61 1.42
C CYS A 25 -13.41 6.11 0.83
N ARG A 26 -12.92 4.93 1.27
CA ARG A 26 -11.66 4.36 0.78
C ARG A 26 -11.79 3.90 -0.67
N THR A 27 -12.86 3.19 -1.02
CA THR A 27 -13.15 2.80 -2.40
C THR A 27 -13.22 4.02 -3.33
N LYS A 28 -13.93 5.08 -2.93
CA LYS A 28 -13.97 6.32 -3.72
C LYS A 28 -12.58 6.91 -3.93
N HIS A 29 -11.79 7.03 -2.87
CA HIS A 29 -10.42 7.55 -2.94
C HIS A 29 -9.51 6.73 -3.85
N PHE A 30 -9.62 5.39 -3.81
CA PHE A 30 -8.84 4.53 -4.70
C PHE A 30 -9.20 4.74 -6.16
N LEU A 31 -10.51 4.74 -6.49
CA LEU A 31 -10.98 4.96 -7.86
C LEU A 31 -10.50 6.28 -8.46
N GLU A 32 -10.47 7.35 -7.66
CA GLU A 32 -9.95 8.67 -8.07
C GLU A 32 -8.45 8.66 -8.38
N ARG A 33 -7.68 7.71 -7.83
CA ARG A 33 -6.22 7.62 -7.98
C ARG A 33 -5.74 6.56 -8.96
N PHE A 34 -6.61 5.68 -9.46
CA PHE A 34 -6.20 4.63 -10.39
C PHE A 34 -5.59 5.18 -11.69
N SER A 35 -5.94 6.40 -12.10
CA SER A 35 -5.35 7.07 -13.25
C SER A 35 -4.07 7.85 -12.96
N THR A 36 -3.66 7.99 -11.69
CA THR A 36 -2.50 8.83 -11.31
C THR A 36 -1.19 8.05 -11.25
N TRP A 37 -1.24 6.72 -11.36
CA TRP A 37 -0.07 5.87 -11.34
C TRP A 37 -0.28 4.66 -12.26
N THR A 38 0.82 4.11 -12.75
CA THR A 38 0.84 2.84 -13.48
C THR A 38 2.17 2.16 -13.24
N SER A 39 2.16 0.82 -13.19
CA SER A 39 3.39 0.02 -13.21
C SER A 39 3.91 -0.27 -14.61
N GLU A 40 3.24 0.26 -15.64
CA GLU A 40 3.40 -0.14 -17.05
C GLU A 40 3.10 -1.63 -17.30
N ASN A 41 2.46 -2.29 -16.33
CA ASN A 41 2.04 -3.68 -16.41
C ASN A 41 0.56 -3.82 -16.02
N ASP A 42 -0.29 -4.13 -16.98
CA ASP A 42 -1.74 -4.19 -16.79
C ASP A 42 -2.18 -5.28 -15.80
N GLU A 43 -1.51 -6.44 -15.80
CA GLU A 43 -1.82 -7.54 -14.89
C GLU A 43 -1.53 -7.16 -13.44
N LEU A 44 -0.37 -6.55 -13.19
CA LEU A 44 0.01 -6.05 -11.86
C LEU A 44 -0.88 -4.89 -11.41
N ASN A 45 -1.19 -3.96 -12.32
CA ASN A 45 -2.11 -2.86 -12.06
C ASN A 45 -3.47 -3.40 -11.61
N HIS A 46 -4.03 -4.38 -12.33
CA HIS A 46 -5.29 -5.00 -11.99
C HIS A 46 -5.26 -5.67 -10.60
N PHE A 47 -4.22 -6.45 -10.32
CA PHE A 47 -4.04 -7.09 -9.01
C PHE A 47 -4.00 -6.08 -7.85
N ILE A 48 -3.24 -5.00 -8.01
CA ILE A 48 -3.14 -3.95 -6.98
C ILE A 48 -4.50 -3.25 -6.78
N GLN A 49 -5.17 -2.86 -7.87
CA GLN A 49 -6.49 -2.22 -7.82
C GLN A 49 -7.53 -3.14 -7.17
N GLU A 50 -7.55 -4.42 -7.51
CA GLU A 50 -8.45 -5.41 -6.90
C GLU A 50 -8.20 -5.53 -5.39
N SER A 51 -6.95 -5.60 -4.96
CA SER A 51 -6.60 -5.63 -3.53
C SER A 51 -7.09 -4.40 -2.77
N GLN A 52 -7.01 -3.22 -3.40
CA GLN A 52 -7.47 -1.94 -2.84
C GLN A 52 -9.00 -1.88 -2.73
N LEU A 53 -9.73 -2.36 -3.74
CA LEU A 53 -11.20 -2.38 -3.73
C LEU A 53 -11.77 -3.40 -2.73
N ASN A 54 -11.05 -4.50 -2.49
CA ASN A 54 -11.44 -5.56 -1.57
C ASN A 54 -10.95 -5.35 -0.12
N ALA A 55 -10.13 -4.32 0.11
CA ALA A 55 -9.56 -3.99 1.41
C ALA A 55 -10.63 -3.79 2.50
N ARG A 56 -10.38 -4.37 3.67
CA ARG A 56 -11.26 -4.26 4.86
C ARG A 56 -10.68 -3.40 5.97
N GLU A 57 -9.42 -3.01 5.84
CA GLU A 57 -8.67 -2.22 6.82
C GLU A 57 -7.48 -1.49 6.17
N GLU A 58 -6.87 -0.58 6.92
CA GLU A 58 -5.81 0.33 6.48
C GLU A 58 -4.51 -0.33 6.01
N HIS A 59 -4.30 -1.59 6.40
CA HIS A 59 -3.10 -2.37 6.11
C HIS A 59 -3.37 -3.59 5.22
N GLY A 60 -4.64 -3.83 4.83
CA GLY A 60 -5.07 -5.04 4.11
C GLY A 60 -5.04 -4.94 2.59
N TYR A 61 -4.15 -4.14 1.99
CA TYR A 61 -4.06 -3.95 0.54
C TYR A 61 -2.66 -3.56 0.06
N PHE A 62 -2.38 -3.81 -1.22
CA PHE A 62 -1.13 -3.45 -1.86
C PHE A 62 -1.15 -2.01 -2.37
N ARG A 63 0.03 -1.37 -2.37
CA ARG A 63 0.23 -0.04 -2.96
C ARG A 63 1.35 -0.10 -3.97
N TRP A 64 1.19 0.63 -5.05
CA TRP A 64 2.26 0.88 -6.00
C TRP A 64 3.11 2.05 -5.53
N PHE A 65 4.43 1.91 -5.69
CA PHE A 65 5.41 2.97 -5.47
C PHE A 65 6.39 2.97 -6.63
N ASN A 66 6.70 4.15 -7.15
CA ASN A 66 7.78 4.27 -8.13
C ASN A 66 9.12 4.03 -7.43
N TYR A 67 10.06 3.40 -8.12
CA TYR A 67 11.33 3.02 -7.54
C TYR A 67 12.21 4.22 -7.16
N ASP A 68 11.98 5.37 -7.78
CA ASP A 68 12.70 6.61 -7.57
C ASP A 68 12.41 7.28 -6.22
N ILE A 69 11.40 6.84 -5.46
CA ILE A 69 11.17 7.31 -4.09
C ILE A 69 12.23 6.79 -3.11
N PHE A 70 13.02 5.79 -3.51
CA PHE A 70 14.03 5.17 -2.67
C PHE A 70 15.41 5.78 -2.92
N GLU A 71 16.14 6.02 -1.84
CA GLU A 71 17.52 6.50 -1.81
C GLU A 71 18.39 5.64 -0.89
N ASN A 72 19.71 5.85 -0.93
CA ASN A 72 20.68 5.10 -0.11
C ASN A 72 20.52 3.57 -0.23
N ILE A 73 20.30 3.09 -1.46
CA ILE A 73 20.02 1.68 -1.75
C ILE A 73 21.31 0.85 -1.64
N GLN A 74 21.32 -0.13 -0.74
CA GLN A 74 22.48 -0.97 -0.45
C GLN A 74 22.10 -2.44 -0.46
N LEU A 75 22.84 -3.28 -1.19
CA LEU A 75 22.65 -4.73 -1.16
C LEU A 75 23.08 -5.28 0.21
N ILE A 76 22.15 -5.89 0.94
CA ILE A 76 22.41 -6.47 2.28
C ILE A 76 22.31 -8.00 2.28
N GLY A 77 21.85 -8.60 1.19
CA GLY A 77 21.83 -10.06 1.04
C GLY A 77 21.41 -10.51 -0.35
N GLY A 78 21.98 -11.62 -0.80
CA GLY A 78 21.72 -12.26 -2.09
C GLY A 78 22.67 -13.46 -2.23
N ASN A 79 22.24 -14.53 -2.90
CA ASN A 79 22.98 -15.78 -3.25
C ASN A 79 22.26 -17.10 -2.89
N LYS A 80 20.97 -17.09 -2.53
CA LYS A 80 20.15 -18.31 -2.40
C LYS A 80 18.82 -18.14 -3.10
N GLY A 81 18.69 -18.72 -4.29
CA GLY A 81 17.50 -18.57 -5.13
C GLY A 81 17.42 -17.18 -5.78
N PHE A 82 16.51 -17.04 -6.74
CA PHE A 82 16.31 -15.89 -7.64
C PHE A 82 15.88 -14.58 -6.92
N SER A 83 16.51 -14.19 -5.81
CA SER A 83 16.19 -12.96 -5.07
C SER A 83 17.39 -12.28 -4.44
N GLU A 84 17.34 -10.95 -4.44
CA GLU A 84 18.27 -10.06 -3.76
C GLU A 84 17.50 -9.17 -2.79
N VAL A 85 18.16 -8.79 -1.71
CA VAL A 85 17.59 -8.01 -0.61
C VAL A 85 18.44 -6.76 -0.41
N PHE A 86 17.79 -5.62 -0.48
CA PHE A 86 18.40 -4.31 -0.34
C PHE A 86 17.83 -3.61 0.90
N TYR A 87 18.70 -2.86 1.56
CA TYR A 87 18.33 -1.77 2.44
C TYR A 87 18.07 -0.52 1.60
N ALA A 88 17.07 0.27 1.95
CA ALA A 88 16.85 1.58 1.33
C ALA A 88 16.20 2.56 2.31
N MET A 89 16.34 3.86 2.03
CA MET A 89 15.58 4.92 2.68
C MET A 89 14.53 5.46 1.72
N ILE A 90 13.37 5.87 2.21
CA ILE A 90 12.35 6.61 1.47
C ILE A 90 12.70 8.09 1.56
N LYS A 91 12.67 8.81 0.43
CA LYS A 91 12.86 10.26 0.39
C LYS A 91 11.88 10.97 1.34
N TYR A 92 12.35 12.02 2.00
CA TYR A 92 11.61 12.68 3.07
C TYR A 92 10.30 13.33 2.62
N ASP A 93 10.28 13.92 1.42
CA ASP A 93 9.09 14.51 0.78
C ASP A 93 8.03 13.44 0.49
N GLU A 94 8.44 12.29 -0.04
CA GLU A 94 7.56 11.14 -0.28
C GLU A 94 7.02 10.57 1.04
N LEU A 95 7.85 10.50 2.08
CA LEU A 95 7.44 10.07 3.42
C LEU A 95 6.32 10.97 3.99
N ILE A 96 6.45 12.29 3.83
CA ILE A 96 5.42 13.26 4.25
C ILE A 96 4.14 13.06 3.44
N SER A 97 4.25 12.94 2.13
CA SER A 97 3.11 12.71 1.22
C SER A 97 2.33 11.45 1.60
N MET A 98 3.03 10.35 1.86
CA MET A 98 2.44 9.08 2.33
C MET A 98 1.73 9.20 3.68
N GLY A 99 2.24 10.07 4.57
CA GLY A 99 1.58 10.43 5.82
C GLY A 99 0.28 11.19 5.56
N TYR A 100 0.33 12.23 4.72
CA TYR A 100 -0.84 13.04 4.38
C TYR A 100 -1.96 12.21 3.73
N ASP A 101 -1.64 11.35 2.75
CA ASP A 101 -2.61 10.45 2.11
C ASP A 101 -3.25 9.49 3.12
N ARG A 102 -2.55 9.09 4.18
CA ARG A 102 -3.13 8.26 5.25
C ARG A 102 -4.18 9.03 6.06
N PHE A 103 -3.91 10.31 6.35
CA PHE A 103 -4.77 11.15 7.21
C PHE A 103 -5.92 11.82 6.46
N HIS A 104 -5.70 12.25 5.23
CA HIS A 104 -6.74 12.85 4.37
C HIS A 104 -7.95 11.91 4.23
N VAL A 105 -7.71 10.60 4.17
CA VAL A 105 -8.79 9.64 3.97
C VAL A 105 -9.42 9.15 5.27
N SER A 106 -8.69 9.21 6.40
CA SER A 106 -9.23 8.77 7.69
C SER A 106 -10.06 9.86 8.38
N ASN A 107 -9.82 11.16 8.10
CA ASN A 107 -10.49 12.30 8.76
C ASN A 107 -10.45 12.25 10.30
N TYR A 108 -9.57 11.43 10.90
CA TYR A 108 -9.37 11.39 12.35
C TYR A 108 -8.30 12.40 12.74
N LEU A 109 -8.69 13.37 13.57
CA LEU A 109 -7.83 14.47 14.05
C LEU A 109 -6.74 14.05 15.04
N GLU A 110 -6.65 12.78 15.41
CA GLU A 110 -5.57 12.27 16.26
C GLU A 110 -5.12 10.91 15.72
N ALA A 111 -4.24 10.97 14.73
CA ALA A 111 -3.47 9.80 14.40
C ALA A 111 -2.42 9.55 15.48
N PRO A 112 -2.29 8.32 16.01
CA PRO A 112 -1.14 7.99 16.84
C PRO A 112 0.13 8.29 16.03
N ASP A 113 1.15 8.83 16.70
CA ASP A 113 2.48 9.19 16.17
C ASP A 113 2.97 8.16 15.15
N SER A 114 2.54 8.30 13.89
CA SER A 114 2.77 7.28 12.88
C SER A 114 4.07 7.67 12.23
N HIS A 115 5.15 7.43 12.97
CA HIS A 115 6.49 7.52 12.43
C HIS A 115 6.57 6.44 11.34
N ILE A 116 6.26 6.82 10.10
CA ILE A 116 6.48 5.94 8.96
C ILE A 116 8.00 5.72 8.96
N PRO A 117 8.49 4.49 9.19
CA PRO A 117 9.92 4.27 9.21
C PRO A 117 10.43 4.60 7.81
N GLY A 118 11.27 5.64 7.73
CA GLY A 118 11.90 6.03 6.47
C GLY A 118 12.85 4.95 5.95
N VAL A 119 13.17 3.94 6.76
CA VAL A 119 14.02 2.80 6.40
C VAL A 119 13.16 1.60 6.02
N VAL A 120 13.46 1.00 4.86
CA VAL A 120 12.75 -0.15 4.32
C VAL A 120 13.71 -1.23 3.83
N VAL A 121 13.17 -2.45 3.68
CA VAL A 121 13.83 -3.56 2.99
C VAL A 121 13.16 -3.77 1.65
N LEU A 122 13.93 -3.68 0.57
CA LEU A 122 13.47 -3.97 -0.79
C LEU A 122 13.92 -5.38 -1.17
N LYS A 123 12.97 -6.27 -1.44
CA LYS A 123 13.25 -7.60 -1.96
C LYS A 123 13.03 -7.62 -3.48
N ARG A 124 14.13 -7.68 -4.23
CA ARG A 124 14.10 -7.87 -5.68
C ARG A 124 14.01 -9.35 -6.01
N ILE A 125 13.09 -9.71 -6.90
CA ILE A 125 13.03 -11.07 -7.47
C ILE A 125 13.59 -11.00 -8.89
N VAL A 126 14.62 -11.78 -9.14
CA VAL A 126 15.28 -11.87 -10.45
C VAL A 126 14.30 -12.50 -11.44
N ASN A 127 14.21 -11.94 -12.65
CA ASN A 127 13.25 -12.31 -13.69
C ASN A 127 11.77 -12.06 -13.33
N SER A 128 11.47 -11.19 -12.36
CA SER A 128 10.09 -10.87 -11.96
C SER A 128 9.21 -10.41 -13.12
N GLY A 129 9.77 -9.67 -14.09
CA GLY A 129 9.03 -9.22 -15.28
C GLY A 129 8.46 -10.36 -16.15
N TYR A 130 9.02 -11.57 -16.06
CA TYR A 130 8.52 -12.76 -16.76
C TYR A 130 7.67 -13.67 -15.87
N MET A 131 7.69 -13.46 -14.54
CA MET A 131 7.10 -14.35 -13.55
C MET A 131 6.11 -13.61 -12.62
N ILE A 132 5.39 -12.61 -13.15
CA ILE A 132 4.43 -11.81 -12.37
C ILE A 132 3.38 -12.67 -11.67
N LYS A 133 2.86 -13.72 -12.33
CA LYS A 133 1.90 -14.65 -11.71
C LYS A 133 2.48 -15.40 -10.51
N GLU A 134 3.71 -15.91 -10.64
CA GLU A 134 4.40 -16.59 -9.55
C GLU A 134 4.74 -15.63 -8.42
N PHE A 135 5.10 -14.39 -8.76
CA PHE A 135 5.29 -13.32 -7.80
C PHE A 135 4.01 -13.02 -7.01
N MET A 136 2.90 -12.79 -7.71
CA MET A 136 1.60 -12.51 -7.10
C MET A 136 1.16 -13.66 -6.17
N HIS A 137 1.38 -14.91 -6.56
CA HIS A 137 1.12 -16.07 -5.70
C HIS A 137 2.00 -16.08 -4.43
N ARG A 138 3.25 -15.62 -4.50
CA ARG A 138 4.16 -15.59 -3.35
C ARG A 138 3.89 -14.45 -2.37
N VAL A 139 3.33 -13.34 -2.85
CA VAL A 139 3.01 -12.17 -2.01
C VAL A 139 1.58 -12.16 -1.50
N SER A 140 0.68 -12.93 -2.12
CA SER A 140 -0.67 -13.19 -1.61
C SER A 140 -0.56 -14.26 -0.52
N PHE A 141 -0.89 -13.90 0.73
CA PHE A 141 -0.87 -14.80 1.88
C PHE A 141 -2.11 -15.70 1.93
#